data_AF-A0A2D6Q6C2-F1
#
_entry.id   AF-A0A2D6Q6C2-F1
#
_cell.length_a   1.000
_cell.length_b   1.000
_cell.length_c   1.000
_cell.angle_alpha   90.00
_cell.angle_beta   90.00
_cell.angle_gamma   90.00
#
_symmetry.space_group_name_H-M   'P 1'
#
loop_
_entity.id
_entity.type
_entity.pdbx_description
1 polymer ?
#
loop_
_entity_poly.entity_id
_entity_poly.type
_entity_poly.pdbx_seq_one_letter_code
_entity_poly.pdbx_strand_id
1 'polypeptide(L)'
;MNKDYSQLIEIFGSKLKSDEFLYLVNGIKPVLRQLFFEEEVEKVENFCKKENIFIVKSSFKIIFDDSEKSFSNKGIRVNLDDNQSGARVVYLSFDERKSNLSALSELQGDDKFLGELLGYPECCINYFLENFAENNTNPTLKNKDCKNQDSWMLDISLREQDLAIISHFPCSWNCSKSIEIAKFRLESFKENLSDRYLEITELMQK
;
A
#
# COMPACT_ATOMS: atom_id res chain seq x y z
N MET A 1 -18.11 -11.64 3.45
CA MET A 1 -17.04 -12.66 3.34
C MET A 1 -16.33 -12.67 4.69
N ASN A 2 -16.58 -13.67 5.55
CA ASN A 2 -16.02 -13.70 6.90
C ASN A 2 -14.70 -14.50 6.83
N LYS A 3 -13.57 -13.81 6.64
CA LYS A 3 -12.24 -14.45 6.51
C LYS A 3 -11.50 -14.36 7.83
N ASP A 4 -10.86 -15.46 8.23
CA ASP A 4 -9.90 -15.43 9.32
C ASP A 4 -8.72 -14.56 8.91
N TYR A 5 -8.49 -13.49 9.66
CA TYR A 5 -7.41 -12.53 9.41
C TYR A 5 -6.03 -13.21 9.46
N SER A 6 -5.87 -14.23 10.28
CA SER A 6 -4.64 -15.02 10.37
C SER A 6 -4.32 -15.71 9.05
N GLN A 7 -5.35 -16.20 8.35
CA GLN A 7 -5.20 -16.80 7.03
C GLN A 7 -4.81 -15.76 5.97
N LEU A 8 -5.33 -14.54 6.07
CA LEU A 8 -4.92 -13.44 5.17
C LEU A 8 -3.44 -13.11 5.38
N ILE A 9 -2.98 -13.00 6.64
CA ILE A 9 -1.57 -12.76 6.94
C ILE A 9 -0.70 -13.87 6.35
N GLU A 10 -1.13 -15.12 6.44
CA GLU A 10 -0.40 -16.25 5.87
C GLU A 10 -0.31 -16.15 4.34
N ILE A 11 -1.36 -15.68 3.65
CA ILE A 11 -1.42 -15.54 2.19
C ILE A 11 -0.62 -14.34 1.70
N PHE A 12 -0.80 -13.20 2.35
CA PHE A 12 -0.26 -11.92 1.91
C PHE A 12 1.10 -11.61 2.53
N GLY A 13 1.52 -12.32 3.58
CA GLY A 13 2.85 -12.25 4.18
C GLY A 13 3.05 -11.17 5.26
N SER A 14 2.08 -10.27 5.46
CA SER A 14 2.12 -9.24 6.52
C SER A 14 0.73 -8.77 6.90
N LYS A 15 0.63 -8.08 8.04
CA LYS A 15 -0.62 -7.45 8.47
C LYS A 15 -0.97 -6.29 7.54
N LEU A 16 -0.02 -5.44 7.18
CA LEU A 16 -0.29 -4.30 6.30
C LEU A 16 -0.77 -4.75 4.90
N LYS A 17 -0.17 -5.82 4.34
CA LYS A 17 -0.65 -6.35 3.06
C LYS A 17 -2.07 -6.92 3.18
N SER A 18 -2.41 -7.53 4.32
CA SER A 18 -3.73 -8.08 4.59
C SER A 18 -4.79 -6.99 4.81
N ASP A 19 -4.45 -5.93 5.54
CA ASP A 19 -5.29 -4.74 5.73
C ASP A 19 -5.67 -4.11 4.38
N GLU A 20 -4.68 -3.95 3.50
CA GLU A 20 -4.90 -3.38 2.19
C GLU A 20 -5.78 -4.25 1.29
N PHE A 21 -5.67 -5.58 1.42
CA PHE A 21 -6.62 -6.51 0.80
C PHE A 21 -8.04 -6.34 1.36
N LEU A 22 -8.19 -6.15 2.66
CA LEU A 22 -9.48 -5.89 3.28
C LEU A 22 -10.11 -4.58 2.78
N TYR A 23 -9.30 -3.55 2.55
CA TYR A 23 -9.78 -2.32 1.93
C TYR A 23 -10.31 -2.56 0.50
N LEU A 24 -9.67 -3.45 -0.27
CA LEU A 24 -10.14 -3.82 -1.61
C LEU A 24 -11.51 -4.53 -1.54
N VAL A 25 -11.66 -5.54 -0.69
CA VAL A 25 -12.89 -6.35 -0.61
C VAL A 25 -14.07 -5.60 0.02
N ASN A 26 -13.80 -4.62 0.86
CA ASN A 26 -14.81 -3.73 1.42
C ASN A 26 -15.17 -2.57 0.47
N GLY A 27 -14.59 -2.51 -0.74
CA GLY A 27 -14.84 -1.45 -1.70
C GLY A 27 -14.25 -0.09 -1.31
N ILE A 28 -13.39 -0.04 -0.30
CA ILE A 28 -12.71 1.17 0.19
C ILE A 28 -11.58 1.57 -0.76
N LYS A 29 -10.85 0.57 -1.28
CA LYS A 29 -9.73 0.78 -2.21
C LYS A 29 -10.09 0.18 -3.57
N PRO A 30 -9.93 0.93 -4.69
CA PRO A 30 -10.30 0.44 -6.03
C PRO A 30 -9.29 -0.55 -6.61
N VAL A 31 -8.00 -0.37 -6.32
CA VAL A 31 -6.90 -1.22 -6.79
C VAL A 31 -5.89 -1.39 -5.68
N LEU A 32 -5.46 -2.61 -5.44
CA LEU A 32 -4.34 -2.92 -4.56
C LEU A 32 -3.05 -2.97 -5.37
N ARG A 33 -1.97 -2.33 -4.90
CA ARG A 33 -0.62 -2.44 -5.45
C ARG A 33 0.31 -2.93 -4.36
N GLN A 34 0.91 -4.11 -4.53
CA GLN A 34 1.78 -4.74 -3.54
C GLN A 34 2.99 -5.40 -4.17
N LEU A 35 4.02 -5.62 -3.35
CA LEU A 35 5.26 -6.30 -3.74
C LEU A 35 5.25 -7.73 -3.20
N PHE A 36 5.52 -8.70 -4.06
CA PHE A 36 5.63 -10.11 -3.68
C PHE A 36 6.88 -10.73 -4.28
N PHE A 37 7.62 -11.48 -3.48
CA PHE A 37 8.64 -12.39 -3.99
C PHE A 37 8.00 -13.56 -4.74
N GLU A 38 8.73 -14.19 -5.65
CA GLU A 38 8.17 -15.23 -6.53
C GLU A 38 7.55 -16.39 -5.74
N GLU A 39 8.14 -16.75 -4.60
CA GLU A 39 7.60 -17.77 -3.69
C GLU A 39 6.24 -17.40 -3.05
N GLU A 40 5.92 -16.10 -2.95
CA GLU A 40 4.64 -15.62 -2.42
C GLU A 40 3.57 -15.56 -3.52
N VAL A 41 3.96 -15.32 -4.78
CA VAL A 41 3.04 -15.01 -5.90
C VAL A 41 2.04 -16.13 -6.15
N GLU A 42 2.48 -17.40 -6.17
CA GLU A 42 1.59 -18.54 -6.47
C GLU A 42 0.45 -18.63 -5.44
N LYS A 43 0.75 -18.38 -4.16
CA LYS A 43 -0.24 -18.40 -3.09
C LYS A 43 -1.29 -17.31 -3.26
N VAL A 44 -0.83 -16.09 -3.61
CA VAL A 44 -1.70 -14.93 -3.88
C VAL A 44 -2.56 -15.18 -5.12
N GLU A 45 -2.00 -15.70 -6.21
CA GLU A 45 -2.74 -16.02 -7.44
C GLU A 45 -3.85 -17.04 -7.22
N ASN A 46 -3.53 -18.12 -6.51
CA ASN A 46 -4.49 -19.17 -6.17
C ASN A 46 -5.63 -18.64 -5.31
N PHE A 47 -5.32 -17.73 -4.38
CA PHE A 47 -6.33 -17.07 -3.57
C PHE A 47 -7.20 -16.12 -4.41
N CYS A 48 -6.60 -15.21 -5.19
CA CYS A 48 -7.33 -14.29 -6.05
C CYS A 48 -8.27 -15.00 -7.03
N LYS A 49 -7.83 -16.14 -7.60
CA LYS A 49 -8.66 -16.98 -8.48
C LYS A 49 -9.91 -17.52 -7.78
N LYS A 50 -9.79 -17.97 -6.53
CA LYS A 50 -10.94 -18.46 -5.74
C LYS A 50 -11.94 -17.34 -5.42
N GLU A 51 -11.42 -16.12 -5.28
CA GLU A 51 -12.18 -14.95 -4.85
C GLU A 51 -12.68 -14.09 -6.03
N ASN A 52 -12.45 -14.53 -7.27
CA ASN A 52 -12.76 -13.79 -8.50
C ASN A 52 -12.15 -12.37 -8.53
N ILE A 53 -10.89 -12.26 -8.08
CA ILE A 53 -10.12 -11.03 -8.09
C ILE A 53 -9.12 -11.10 -9.24
N PHE A 54 -9.12 -10.06 -10.08
CA PHE A 54 -8.16 -9.95 -11.17
C PHE A 54 -6.79 -9.60 -10.62
N ILE A 55 -5.77 -10.30 -11.10
CA ILE A 55 -4.37 -10.12 -10.73
C ILE A 55 -3.55 -9.82 -11.98
N VAL A 56 -2.78 -8.74 -11.92
CA VAL A 56 -1.79 -8.40 -12.95
C VAL A 56 -0.44 -8.27 -12.28
N LYS A 57 0.58 -8.89 -12.87
CA LYS A 57 1.96 -8.85 -12.35
C LYS A 57 2.82 -8.02 -13.28
N SER A 58 3.72 -7.22 -12.72
CA SER A 58 4.70 -6.46 -13.49
C SER A 58 5.56 -7.37 -14.36
N SER A 59 5.99 -6.87 -15.53
CA SER A 59 6.95 -7.55 -16.42
C SER A 59 8.41 -7.35 -15.98
N PHE A 60 8.61 -6.92 -14.73
CA PHE A 60 9.89 -6.60 -14.12
C PHE A 60 9.82 -6.97 -12.64
N LYS A 61 10.97 -7.06 -11.98
CA LYS A 61 11.07 -7.17 -10.52
C LYS A 61 11.89 -6.02 -9.95
N ILE A 62 11.73 -5.79 -8.67
CA ILE A 62 12.43 -4.76 -7.92
C ILE A 62 13.39 -5.47 -6.97
N ILE A 63 14.69 -5.20 -7.15
CA ILE A 63 15.73 -5.59 -6.20
C ILE A 63 15.84 -4.44 -5.20
N PHE A 64 15.70 -4.75 -3.92
CA PHE A 64 15.86 -3.75 -2.87
C PHE A 64 17.33 -3.51 -2.58
N ASP A 65 17.69 -2.26 -2.33
CA ASP A 65 19.03 -1.92 -1.85
C ASP A 65 19.10 -2.18 -0.33
N ASP A 66 19.69 -3.31 0.05
CA ASP A 66 19.87 -3.75 1.45
C ASP A 66 20.85 -2.86 2.25
N SER A 67 21.44 -1.81 1.64
CA SER A 67 22.37 -0.92 2.34
C SER A 67 21.69 -0.01 3.38
N GLU A 68 20.37 0.19 3.31
CA GLU A 68 19.61 0.91 4.33
C GLU A 68 18.98 -0.07 5.34
N LYS A 69 19.27 0.11 6.64
CA LYS A 69 18.71 -0.71 7.75
C LYS A 69 17.21 -0.48 8.02
N SER A 70 16.51 0.26 7.16
CA SER A 70 15.13 0.73 7.29
C SER A 70 14.35 0.47 5.99
N PHE A 71 13.02 0.60 6.00
CA PHE A 71 12.18 0.32 4.83
C PHE A 71 12.52 1.25 3.66
N SER A 72 13.29 0.73 2.70
CA SER A 72 13.76 1.49 1.55
C SER A 72 12.72 1.49 0.43
N ASN A 73 12.31 2.68 0.01
CA ASN A 73 11.60 2.87 -1.24
C ASN A 73 12.55 2.87 -2.44
N LYS A 74 13.86 2.70 -2.22
CA LYS A 74 14.85 2.53 -3.29
C LYS A 74 14.93 1.06 -3.61
N GLY A 75 14.43 0.72 -4.79
CA GLY A 75 14.72 -0.54 -5.42
C GLY A 75 15.01 -0.31 -6.88
N ILE A 76 15.84 -1.17 -7.45
CA ILE A 76 16.22 -1.11 -8.85
C ILE A 76 15.27 -2.01 -9.61
N ARG A 77 14.59 -1.43 -10.60
CA ARG A 77 13.81 -2.18 -11.56
C ARG A 77 14.76 -2.96 -12.46
N VAL A 78 14.61 -4.28 -12.49
CA VAL A 78 15.35 -5.19 -13.37
C VAL A 78 14.41 -6.11 -14.13
N ASN A 79 14.94 -6.73 -15.18
CA ASN A 79 14.21 -7.76 -15.91
C ASN A 79 13.99 -9.01 -15.05
N LEU A 80 13.00 -9.82 -15.41
CA LEU A 80 12.67 -11.04 -14.66
C LEU A 80 13.78 -12.10 -14.71
N ASP A 81 14.59 -12.10 -15.77
CA ASP A 81 15.72 -13.01 -15.99
C ASP A 81 17.02 -12.59 -15.27
N ASP A 82 17.03 -11.45 -14.58
CA ASP A 82 18.15 -11.09 -13.69
C ASP A 82 18.34 -12.17 -12.62
N ASN A 83 19.57 -12.50 -12.26
CA ASN A 83 19.84 -13.60 -11.32
C ASN A 83 19.58 -13.24 -9.85
N GLN A 84 19.46 -11.95 -9.52
CA GLN A 84 19.23 -11.50 -8.15
C GLN A 84 17.77 -11.69 -7.75
N SER A 85 17.53 -12.03 -6.47
CA SER A 85 16.18 -12.10 -5.92
C SER A 85 15.56 -10.70 -5.87
N GLY A 86 14.26 -10.61 -6.17
CA GLY A 86 13.53 -9.36 -6.15
C GLY A 86 12.03 -9.60 -6.14
N ALA A 87 11.28 -8.59 -5.71
CA ALA A 87 9.83 -8.67 -5.64
C ALA A 87 9.18 -8.12 -6.92
N ARG A 88 8.11 -8.77 -7.38
CA ARG A 88 7.26 -8.26 -8.44
C ARG A 88 6.19 -7.34 -7.88
N VAL A 89 5.83 -6.33 -8.65
CA VAL A 89 4.68 -5.50 -8.35
C VAL A 89 3.44 -6.24 -8.85
N VAL A 90 2.44 -6.34 -7.99
CA VAL A 90 1.19 -7.04 -8.25
C VAL A 90 0.03 -6.08 -8.03
N TYR A 91 -0.87 -6.05 -9.00
CA TYR A 91 -2.07 -5.22 -9.02
C TYR A 91 -3.31 -6.08 -8.90
N LEU A 92 -4.12 -5.85 -7.86
CA LEU A 92 -5.35 -6.59 -7.63
C LEU A 92 -6.56 -5.67 -7.71
N SER A 93 -7.63 -6.12 -8.36
CA SER A 93 -8.92 -5.42 -8.36
C SER A 93 -10.06 -6.38 -8.71
N PHE A 94 -11.28 -6.04 -8.29
CA PHE A 94 -12.48 -6.66 -8.85
C PHE A 94 -12.82 -6.15 -10.27
N ASP A 95 -12.14 -5.11 -10.73
CA ASP A 95 -12.24 -4.57 -12.09
C ASP A 95 -10.94 -4.86 -12.86
N GLU A 96 -11.03 -5.80 -13.82
CA GLU A 96 -9.91 -6.20 -14.68
C GLU A 96 -9.27 -5.00 -15.40
N ARG A 97 -10.07 -4.00 -15.78
CA ARG A 97 -9.52 -2.84 -16.49
C ARG A 97 -8.63 -2.03 -15.56
N LYS A 98 -9.02 -1.88 -14.29
CA LYS A 98 -8.22 -1.10 -13.33
C LYS A 98 -6.90 -1.79 -13.00
N SER A 99 -6.87 -3.11 -12.81
CA SER A 99 -5.61 -3.83 -12.57
C SER A 99 -4.66 -3.77 -13.78
N ASN A 100 -5.18 -3.90 -15.00
CA ASN A 100 -4.39 -3.72 -16.22
C ASN A 100 -3.89 -2.29 -16.42
N LEU A 101 -4.76 -1.29 -16.23
CA LEU A 101 -4.38 0.12 -16.37
C LEU A 101 -3.33 0.50 -15.32
N SER A 102 -3.43 0.03 -14.08
CA SER A 102 -2.40 0.33 -13.06
C SER A 102 -1.04 -0.25 -13.43
N ALA A 103 -0.98 -1.47 -13.95
CA ALA A 103 0.27 -2.06 -14.44
C ALA A 103 0.85 -1.30 -15.62
N LEU A 104 0.00 -0.83 -16.54
CA LEU A 104 0.41 -0.05 -17.70
C LEU A 104 0.91 1.35 -17.31
N SER A 105 0.20 2.04 -16.42
CA SER A 105 0.59 3.37 -15.92
C SER A 105 1.95 3.34 -15.26
N GLU A 106 2.22 2.32 -14.43
CA GLU A 106 3.54 2.16 -13.82
C GLU A 106 4.62 1.87 -14.87
N LEU A 107 4.33 1.01 -15.84
CA LEU A 107 5.27 0.71 -16.93
C LEU A 107 5.65 1.97 -17.72
N GLN A 108 4.70 2.90 -17.89
CA GLN A 108 4.87 4.15 -18.62
C GLN A 108 5.41 5.31 -17.76
N GLY A 109 5.50 5.14 -16.44
CA GLY A 109 5.88 6.22 -15.51
C GLY A 109 4.80 7.30 -15.36
N ASP A 110 3.54 6.98 -15.60
CA ASP A 110 2.40 7.89 -15.38
C ASP A 110 1.94 7.80 -13.91
N ASP A 111 2.77 8.35 -13.02
CA ASP A 111 2.53 8.34 -11.57
C ASP A 111 1.23 9.06 -11.18
N LYS A 112 0.82 10.07 -11.97
CA LYS A 112 -0.42 10.79 -11.74
C LYS A 112 -1.62 9.85 -11.94
N PHE A 113 -1.72 9.24 -13.11
CA PHE A 113 -2.84 8.36 -13.43
C PHE A 113 -2.83 7.10 -12.57
N LEU A 114 -1.63 6.58 -12.25
CA LEU A 114 -1.50 5.49 -11.29
C LEU A 114 -2.05 5.87 -9.91
N GLY A 115 -1.70 7.04 -9.38
CA GLY A 115 -2.23 7.53 -8.10
C GLY A 115 -3.75 7.65 -8.10
N GLU A 116 -4.34 8.13 -9.20
CA GLU A 116 -5.80 8.21 -9.38
C GLU A 116 -6.45 6.81 -9.37
N LEU A 117 -5.87 5.84 -10.08
CA LEU A 117 -6.35 4.45 -10.11
C LEU A 117 -6.28 3.76 -8.74
N LEU A 118 -5.28 4.10 -7.93
CA LEU A 118 -5.11 3.59 -6.56
C LEU A 118 -6.07 4.24 -5.55
N GLY A 119 -6.79 5.28 -5.97
CA GLY A 119 -7.75 6.02 -5.13
C GLY A 119 -7.10 7.04 -4.21
N TYR A 120 -5.92 7.56 -4.57
CA TYR A 120 -5.23 8.55 -3.74
C TYR A 120 -5.84 9.95 -3.91
N PRO A 121 -5.83 10.79 -2.85
CA PRO A 121 -6.30 12.17 -2.98
C PRO A 121 -5.44 12.97 -3.96
N GLU A 122 -6.08 13.74 -4.84
CA GLU A 122 -5.39 14.60 -5.82
C GLU A 122 -4.29 15.49 -5.20
N CYS A 123 -4.54 16.07 -4.03
CA CYS A 123 -3.54 16.89 -3.34
C CYS A 123 -2.30 16.10 -2.90
N CYS A 124 -2.46 14.81 -2.58
CA CYS A 124 -1.38 13.91 -2.21
C CYS A 124 -0.62 13.42 -3.45
N ILE A 125 -1.32 13.20 -4.56
CA ILE A 125 -0.71 12.90 -5.86
C ILE A 125 0.16 14.07 -6.29
N ASN A 126 -0.36 15.29 -6.28
CA ASN A 126 0.42 16.49 -6.64
C ASN A 126 1.63 16.67 -5.73
N TYR A 127 1.45 16.50 -4.41
CA TYR A 127 2.58 16.55 -3.47
C TYR A 127 3.66 15.52 -3.80
N PHE A 128 3.26 14.27 -4.11
CA PHE A 128 4.20 13.23 -4.52
C PHE A 128 4.97 13.63 -5.79
N LEU A 129 4.27 14.07 -6.84
CA LEU A 129 4.89 14.49 -8.10
C LEU A 129 5.86 15.66 -7.94
N GLU A 130 5.60 16.57 -7.00
CA GLU A 130 6.46 17.73 -6.72
C GLU A 130 7.67 17.41 -5.83
N ASN A 131 7.59 16.38 -4.99
CA ASN A 131 8.57 16.14 -3.91
C ASN A 131 9.31 14.81 -4.02
N PHE A 132 8.79 13.83 -4.76
CA PHE A 132 9.48 12.58 -5.00
C PHE A 132 10.56 12.77 -6.07
N ALA A 133 11.78 12.37 -5.73
CA ALA A 133 12.93 12.43 -6.63
C ALA A 133 13.89 11.30 -6.28
N GLU A 134 14.85 10.99 -7.15
CA GLU A 134 15.86 9.94 -6.90
C GLU A 134 16.63 10.18 -5.58
N ASN A 135 16.87 11.45 -5.23
CA ASN A 135 17.50 11.85 -3.97
C ASN A 135 16.52 12.07 -2.81
N ASN A 136 15.22 11.86 -3.02
CA ASN A 136 14.14 11.99 -2.03
C ASN A 136 13.02 10.96 -2.29
N THR A 137 13.33 9.68 -2.07
CA THR A 137 12.39 8.55 -2.30
C THR A 137 11.39 8.32 -1.16
N ASN A 138 11.54 9.07 -0.08
CA ASN A 138 10.61 9.12 1.03
C ASN A 138 10.25 10.59 1.30
N PRO A 139 9.32 11.19 0.52
CA PRO A 139 8.83 12.53 0.78
C PRO A 139 8.36 12.66 2.23
N THR A 140 9.21 13.27 3.06
CA THR A 140 8.90 13.51 4.46
C THR A 140 8.14 14.82 4.57
N LEU A 141 7.06 14.79 5.33
CA LEU A 141 6.35 16.01 5.69
C LEU A 141 7.27 16.92 6.52
N LYS A 142 7.68 18.04 5.92
CA LYS A 142 8.41 19.10 6.61
C LYS A 142 7.45 19.77 7.60
N ASN A 143 7.92 20.01 8.84
CA ASN A 143 7.20 20.59 9.98
C ASN A 143 6.17 19.67 10.66
N LYS A 144 6.61 18.98 11.73
CA LYS A 144 5.75 18.19 12.63
C LYS A 144 4.88 19.04 13.57
N ASP A 145 5.11 20.35 13.63
CA ASP A 145 4.40 21.26 14.55
C ASP A 145 2.95 21.56 14.12
N CYS A 146 2.58 21.20 12.90
CA CYS A 146 1.22 21.30 12.41
C CYS A 146 0.39 20.03 12.64
N LYS A 147 0.68 19.24 13.69
CA LYS A 147 -0.10 18.03 14.00
C LYS A 147 -1.36 18.37 14.79
N ASN A 148 -2.48 17.78 14.39
CA ASN A 148 -3.69 17.70 15.20
C ASN A 148 -3.82 16.31 15.83
N GLN A 149 -4.89 16.09 16.60
CA GLN A 149 -5.14 14.80 17.28
C GLN A 149 -5.29 13.60 16.34
N ASP A 150 -5.56 13.83 15.05
CA ASP A 150 -5.78 12.78 14.04
C ASP A 150 -4.53 12.53 13.18
N SER A 151 -3.48 13.37 13.30
CA SER A 151 -2.29 13.31 12.44
C SER A 151 -1.48 12.02 12.55
N TRP A 152 -1.61 11.27 13.65
CA TRP A 152 -0.93 9.98 13.83
C TRP A 152 -1.36 8.96 12.78
N MET A 153 -2.61 9.03 12.30
CA MET A 153 -3.14 8.14 11.25
C MET A 153 -2.45 8.32 9.90
N LEU A 154 -1.75 9.44 9.71
CA LEU A 154 -1.06 9.79 8.47
C LEU A 154 0.43 9.40 8.49
N ASP A 155 0.92 8.82 9.58
CA ASP A 155 2.33 8.46 9.71
C ASP A 155 2.67 7.20 8.90
N ILE A 156 3.13 7.41 7.67
CA ILE A 156 3.51 6.33 6.76
C ILE A 156 4.76 5.56 7.24
N SER A 157 5.55 6.12 8.17
CA SER A 157 6.72 5.41 8.73
C SER A 157 6.32 4.19 9.56
N LEU A 158 5.08 4.16 10.06
CA LEU A 158 4.51 3.03 10.78
C LEU A 158 4.39 1.75 9.94
N ARG A 159 4.63 1.81 8.62
CA ARG A 159 4.70 0.62 7.75
C ARG A 159 5.78 -0.37 8.20
N GLU A 160 6.85 0.12 8.83
CA GLU A 160 7.93 -0.72 9.41
C GLU A 160 7.45 -1.60 10.56
N GLN A 161 6.38 -1.19 11.21
CA GLN A 161 5.77 -1.89 12.34
C GLN A 161 4.48 -2.59 11.93
N ASP A 162 4.14 -2.60 10.63
CA ASP A 162 2.84 -3.09 10.16
C ASP A 162 1.68 -2.30 10.81
N LEU A 163 1.80 -0.98 10.99
CA LEU A 163 0.78 -0.12 11.64
C LEU A 163 0.32 1.08 10.81
N ALA A 164 0.83 1.26 9.58
CA ALA A 164 0.38 2.34 8.70
C ALA A 164 -1.07 2.12 8.23
N ILE A 165 -1.89 3.17 8.27
CA ILE A 165 -3.30 3.10 7.85
C ILE A 165 -3.47 3.53 6.39
N ILE A 166 -2.67 4.49 5.92
CA ILE A 166 -2.67 4.98 4.55
C ILE A 166 -1.52 4.38 3.73
N SER A 167 -1.74 4.25 2.42
CA SER A 167 -0.75 3.70 1.47
C SER A 167 -0.18 4.74 0.51
N HIS A 168 -0.37 6.03 0.81
CA HIS A 168 0.13 7.16 0.03
C HIS A 168 0.83 8.18 0.91
N PHE A 169 1.73 8.99 0.32
CA PHE A 169 2.34 10.11 1.01
C PHE A 169 1.30 11.23 1.21
N PRO A 170 0.91 11.56 2.45
CA PRO A 170 0.00 12.67 2.68
C PRO A 170 0.67 13.99 2.30
N CYS A 171 -0.08 14.96 1.77
CA CYS A 171 0.47 16.27 1.41
C CYS A 171 0.74 17.19 2.63
N SER A 172 0.18 16.86 3.80
CA SER A 172 0.42 17.55 5.08
C SER A 172 0.00 16.66 6.26
N TRP A 173 0.46 17.00 7.47
CA TRP A 173 0.05 16.30 8.71
C TRP A 173 -1.44 16.47 9.05
N ASN A 174 -2.14 17.39 8.39
CA ASN A 174 -3.56 17.66 8.57
C ASN A 174 -4.35 17.48 7.27
N CYS A 175 -3.86 16.65 6.34
CA CYS A 175 -4.55 16.42 5.07
C CYS A 175 -5.93 15.80 5.34
N SER A 176 -6.99 16.60 5.23
CA SER A 176 -8.36 16.20 5.57
C SER A 176 -8.83 14.98 4.78
N LYS A 177 -8.53 14.94 3.47
CA LYS A 177 -8.85 13.81 2.59
C LYS A 177 -8.15 12.51 3.05
N SER A 178 -6.89 12.61 3.47
CA SER A 178 -6.16 11.43 3.97
C SER A 178 -6.66 10.99 5.34
N ILE A 179 -7.03 11.93 6.22
CA ILE A 179 -7.64 11.61 7.52
C ILE A 179 -8.99 10.92 7.33
N GLU A 180 -9.80 11.38 6.38
CA GLU A 180 -11.08 10.76 6.04
C GLU A 180 -10.89 9.32 5.57
N ILE A 181 -9.95 9.09 4.64
CA ILE A 181 -9.57 7.73 4.20
C ILE A 181 -9.13 6.87 5.38
N ALA A 182 -8.26 7.39 6.26
CA ALA A 182 -7.75 6.64 7.38
C ALA A 182 -8.83 6.26 8.39
N LYS A 183 -9.73 7.20 8.72
CA LYS A 183 -10.89 6.94 9.59
C LYS A 183 -11.81 5.88 9.00
N PHE A 184 -12.10 5.97 7.70
CA PHE A 184 -12.97 5.01 7.04
C PHE A 184 -12.36 3.60 7.01
N ARG A 185 -11.05 3.50 6.75
CA ARG A 185 -10.28 2.25 6.85
C ARG A 185 -10.31 1.67 8.26
N LEU A 186 -10.08 2.50 9.27
CA LEU A 186 -10.04 2.06 10.67
C LEU A 186 -11.41 1.57 11.15
N GLU A 187 -12.49 2.28 10.83
CA GLU A 187 -13.85 1.85 11.17
C GLU A 187 -14.20 0.51 10.50
N SER A 188 -13.62 0.19 9.33
CA SER A 188 -13.82 -1.12 8.68
C SER A 188 -13.29 -2.31 9.50
N PHE A 189 -12.37 -2.07 10.44
CA PHE A 189 -11.84 -3.10 11.34
C PHE A 189 -12.68 -3.28 12.61
N LYS A 190 -13.42 -2.25 13.02
CA LYS A 190 -14.06 -2.19 14.34
C LYS A 190 -15.09 -3.30 14.59
N GLU A 191 -15.81 -3.69 13.55
CA GLU A 191 -16.89 -4.69 13.67
C GLU A 191 -16.38 -6.13 13.53
N ASN A 192 -15.32 -6.35 12.76
CA ASN A 192 -14.92 -7.71 12.32
C ASN A 192 -13.48 -8.09 12.70
N LEU A 193 -12.68 -7.14 13.19
CA LEU A 193 -11.25 -7.28 13.48
C LEU A 193 -10.85 -6.43 14.70
N SER A 194 -11.55 -6.63 15.83
CA SER A 194 -11.36 -5.84 17.06
C SER A 194 -9.91 -5.81 17.54
N ASP A 195 -9.21 -6.93 17.47
CA ASP A 195 -7.82 -7.04 17.93
C ASP A 195 -6.89 -6.20 17.05
N ARG A 196 -7.11 -6.20 15.73
CA ARG A 196 -6.36 -5.38 14.79
C ARG A 196 -6.66 -3.89 14.97
N TYR A 197 -7.93 -3.55 15.20
CA TYR A 197 -8.34 -2.18 15.52
C TYR A 197 -7.65 -1.67 16.79
N LEU A 198 -7.64 -2.47 17.86
CA LEU A 198 -6.97 -2.12 19.12
C LEU A 198 -5.46 -1.96 18.92
N GLU A 199 -4.82 -2.91 18.24
CA GLU A 199 -3.37 -2.83 17.95
C GLU A 199 -2.98 -1.53 17.24
N ILE A 200 -3.76 -1.10 16.24
CA ILE A 200 -3.49 0.15 15.50
C ILE A 200 -3.75 1.38 16.39
N THR A 201 -4.80 1.35 17.21
CA THR A 201 -5.24 2.51 18.02
C THR A 201 -4.50 2.66 19.35
N GLU A 202 -3.80 1.64 19.84
CA GLU A 202 -2.90 1.78 20.99
C GLU A 202 -1.82 2.85 20.78
N LEU A 203 -1.45 3.14 19.53
CA LEU A 203 -0.56 4.25 19.18
C LEU A 203 -1.15 5.63 19.52
N MET A 204 -2.48 5.78 19.58
CA MET A 204 -3.13 7.03 20.00
C MET A 204 -2.87 7.36 21.47
N GLN A 205 -2.52 6.35 22.27
CA GLN A 205 -2.42 6.47 23.73
C GLN A 205 -0.99 6.75 24.20
N LYS A 206 -0.02 6.82 23.28
CA LYS A 206 1.40 7.12 23.54
C LYS A 206 1.75 8.54 23.14
#